data_AF-A0A0D6M0S9-F1
#
_entry.id   AF-A0A0D6M0S9-F1
#
_cell.length_a   1.000
_cell.length_b   1.000
_cell.length_c   1.000
_cell.angle_alpha   90.00
_cell.angle_beta   90.00
_cell.angle_gamma   90.00
#
_symmetry.space_group_name_H-M   'P 1'
#
loop_
_entity.id
_entity.type
_entity.pdbx_description
1 polymer ?
#
loop_
_entity_poly.entity_id
_entity_poly.type
_entity_poly.pdbx_seq_one_letter_code
_entity_poly.pdbx_strand_id
1 'polypeptide(L)'
;MLQLVWILTLLFSDITDARITDLNCTEKIGNEDRYSERAVKCENRYLESSCIFMYTNAVRQGDNADRNNPATRQVDYDLVRMATNTCPKTCGYCCKTPEFSCENKANPRINCSLVTNEQCRSELWRPILIEDCPNVCGLCTASGCNDIAPDCHADRNICNRADMRAFVEVYMNSLQYFVTSRKKAL
;
A
#
# COMPACT_ATOMS: atom_id res chain seq x y z
N MET A 1 12.88 27.81 50.53
CA MET A 1 11.83 26.80 50.23
C MET A 1 10.99 27.09 48.98
N LEU A 2 11.15 28.24 48.30
CA LEU A 2 10.37 28.58 47.09
C LEU A 2 11.19 28.65 45.79
N GLN A 3 12.51 28.40 45.85
CA GLN A 3 13.39 28.40 44.66
C GLN A 3 13.73 27.00 44.13
N LEU A 4 13.52 25.95 44.93
CA LEU A 4 13.75 24.56 44.52
C LEU A 4 12.63 23.97 43.64
N VAL A 5 11.47 24.64 43.58
CA VAL A 5 10.30 24.16 42.81
C VAL A 5 10.39 24.55 41.33
N TRP A 6 11.11 25.63 41.00
CA TRP A 6 11.23 26.13 39.62
C TRP A 6 12.23 25.36 38.74
N ILE A 7 13.12 24.57 39.34
CA ILE A 7 14.09 23.75 38.60
C ILE A 7 13.49 22.38 38.22
N LEU A 8 12.44 21.94 38.92
CA LEU A 8 11.84 20.62 38.70
C LEU A 8 10.83 20.58 37.53
N THR A 9 10.41 21.72 37.00
CA THR A 9 9.42 21.82 35.90
C THR A 9 10.04 21.81 34.50
N LEU A 10 11.37 21.76 34.38
CA LEU A 10 12.09 21.75 33.08
C LEU A 10 12.45 20.33 32.56
N LEU A 11 11.94 19.27 33.20
CA LEU A 11 12.22 17.87 32.81
C LEU A 11 11.00 17.12 32.24
N PHE A 12 9.93 17.83 31.83
CA PHE A 12 8.95 17.25 30.92
C PHE A 12 9.43 17.47 29.49
N SER A 13 10.48 16.74 29.10
CA SER A 13 10.75 16.52 27.68
C SER A 13 9.55 15.78 27.09
N ASP A 14 8.86 16.40 26.14
CA ASP A 14 7.82 15.76 25.35
C ASP A 14 8.38 14.46 24.77
N ILE A 15 7.95 13.32 25.32
CA ILE A 15 8.25 12.02 24.74
C ILE A 15 7.39 11.96 23.48
N THR A 16 7.95 12.40 22.35
CA THR A 16 7.34 12.13 21.05
C THR A 16 7.46 10.64 20.82
N ASP A 17 6.42 9.90 21.21
CA ASP A 17 6.28 8.49 20.91
C ASP A 17 6.38 8.35 19.38
N ALA A 18 7.43 7.67 18.90
CA ALA A 18 7.68 7.45 17.48
C ALA A 18 6.67 6.42 16.98
N ARG A 19 5.44 6.88 16.77
CA ARG A 19 4.34 6.05 16.24
C ARG A 19 4.06 6.43 14.80
N ILE A 20 3.88 5.40 13.97
CA ILE A 20 3.39 5.56 12.61
C ILE A 20 2.00 6.22 12.65
N THR A 21 1.86 7.37 11.99
CA THR A 21 0.57 8.07 11.89
C THR A 21 -0.30 7.50 10.79
N ASP A 22 0.31 7.14 9.65
CA ASP A 22 -0.37 6.49 8.53
C ASP A 22 -0.17 4.96 8.55
N LEU A 23 -1.21 4.23 8.98
CA LEU A 23 -1.22 2.77 9.07
C LEU A 23 -1.33 2.04 7.72
N ASN A 24 -1.28 2.75 6.59
CA ASN A 24 -1.19 2.09 5.29
C ASN A 24 0.10 1.25 5.20
N CYS A 25 -0.06 0.02 4.72
CA CYS A 25 1.02 -0.97 4.59
C CYS A 25 1.68 -1.41 5.91
N THR A 26 1.03 -1.20 7.06
CA THR A 26 1.52 -1.68 8.36
C THR A 26 0.80 -2.95 8.83
N GLU A 27 1.42 -3.64 9.77
CA GLU A 27 0.85 -4.76 10.51
C GLU A 27 1.09 -4.58 12.02
N LYS A 28 0.19 -5.13 12.85
CA LYS A 28 0.35 -5.11 14.30
C LYS A 28 1.23 -6.27 14.75
N ILE A 29 2.36 -5.96 15.37
CA ILE A 29 3.23 -6.95 16.01
C ILE A 29 3.26 -6.64 17.52
N GLY A 30 2.48 -7.40 18.28
CA GLY A 30 2.21 -7.07 19.69
C GLY A 30 1.38 -5.78 19.78
N ASN A 31 1.90 -4.78 20.49
CA ASN A 31 1.23 -3.48 20.68
C ASN A 31 1.75 -2.37 19.75
N GLU A 32 2.66 -2.70 18.83
CA GLU A 32 3.29 -1.74 17.92
C GLU A 32 2.81 -1.95 16.48
N ASP A 33 2.62 -0.85 15.76
CA ASP A 33 2.42 -0.86 14.31
C ASP A 33 3.79 -0.84 13.64
N ARG A 34 4.01 -1.77 12.71
CA ARG A 34 5.27 -1.92 11.99
C ARG A 34 5.02 -2.03 10.49
N TYR A 35 5.93 -1.53 9.66
CA TYR A 35 5.80 -1.70 8.22
C TYR A 35 5.84 -3.19 7.84
N SER A 36 4.80 -3.65 7.16
CA SER A 36 4.75 -5.03 6.64
C SER A 36 5.78 -5.23 5.54
N GLU A 37 6.07 -6.48 5.18
CA GLU A 37 6.89 -6.82 4.00
C GLU A 37 6.39 -6.08 2.73
N ARG A 38 5.08 -5.94 2.62
CA ARG A 38 4.38 -5.33 1.49
C ARG A 38 4.64 -3.83 1.36
N ALA A 39 5.13 -3.17 2.42
CA ALA A 39 5.46 -1.75 2.37
C ALA A 39 6.67 -1.47 1.46
N VAL A 40 7.58 -2.44 1.32
CA VAL A 40 8.90 -2.26 0.67
C VAL A 40 9.18 -3.26 -0.46
N LYS A 41 8.19 -4.06 -0.86
CA LYS A 41 8.35 -5.17 -1.82
C LYS A 41 8.46 -4.75 -3.29
N CYS A 42 8.04 -3.54 -3.62
CA CYS A 42 8.16 -2.95 -4.96
C CYS A 42 9.47 -2.17 -5.10
N GLU A 43 9.72 -1.65 -6.31
CA GLU A 43 10.81 -0.69 -6.55
C GLU A 43 10.28 0.74 -6.68
N ASN A 44 11.16 1.72 -6.42
CA ASN A 44 10.86 3.12 -6.68
C ASN A 44 10.75 3.38 -8.19
N ARG A 45 9.97 4.40 -8.58
CA ARG A 45 9.93 4.88 -9.97
C ARG A 45 11.11 5.80 -10.29
N TYR A 46 11.64 6.50 -9.29
CA TYR A 46 12.90 7.23 -9.36
C TYR A 46 14.06 6.45 -8.75
N LEU A 47 15.28 6.88 -9.06
CA LEU A 47 16.49 6.37 -8.41
C LEU A 47 16.41 6.54 -6.89
N GLU A 48 16.97 5.59 -6.16
CA GLU A 48 16.97 5.62 -4.69
C GLU A 48 17.57 6.92 -4.15
N SER A 49 18.65 7.43 -4.74
CA SER A 49 19.26 8.71 -4.36
C SER A 49 18.30 9.90 -4.48
N SER A 50 17.45 9.92 -5.52
CA SER A 50 16.45 10.97 -5.71
C SER A 50 15.32 10.85 -4.69
N CYS A 51 14.90 9.61 -4.38
CA CYS A 51 13.91 9.36 -3.35
C CYS A 51 14.40 9.74 -1.95
N ILE A 52 15.65 9.41 -1.63
CA ILE A 52 16.29 9.84 -0.38
C ILE A 52 16.45 11.37 -0.34
N PHE A 53 16.78 12.01 -1.46
CA PHE A 53 16.81 13.47 -1.53
C PHE A 53 15.44 14.10 -1.22
N MET A 54 14.34 13.54 -1.73
CA MET A 54 12.99 14.05 -1.49
C MET A 54 12.43 13.72 -0.09
N TYR A 55 12.68 12.49 0.40
CA TYR A 55 12.03 11.96 1.60
C TYR A 55 12.96 11.77 2.79
N THR A 56 14.25 12.09 2.65
CA THR A 56 15.34 12.01 3.65
C THR A 56 15.70 10.60 4.11
N ASN A 57 14.71 9.77 4.47
CA ASN A 57 14.92 8.42 4.98
C ASN A 57 14.00 7.42 4.26
N ALA A 58 14.52 6.21 4.03
CA ALA A 58 13.71 5.10 3.57
C ALA A 58 13.14 4.33 4.76
N VAL A 59 11.87 3.96 4.68
CA VAL A 59 11.30 3.00 5.63
C VAL A 59 11.90 1.61 5.40
N ARG A 60 11.83 0.76 6.43
CA ARG A 60 12.21 -0.66 6.32
C ARG A 60 11.11 -1.53 6.90
N GLN A 61 10.99 -2.74 6.37
CA GLN A 61 10.11 -3.76 6.96
C GLN A 61 10.44 -3.94 8.45
N GLY A 62 9.41 -4.00 9.27
CA GLY A 62 9.55 -4.20 10.72
C GLY A 62 9.84 -2.92 11.51
N ASP A 63 10.24 -1.82 10.88
CA ASP A 63 10.43 -0.55 11.57
C ASP A 63 9.07 0.03 12.01
N ASN A 64 9.10 0.79 13.11
CA ASN A 64 7.95 1.48 13.70
C ASN A 64 8.08 3.01 13.67
N ALA A 65 9.18 3.53 13.10
CA ALA A 65 9.36 4.97 12.93
C ALA A 65 8.38 5.51 11.88
N ASP A 66 7.78 6.66 12.16
CA ASP A 66 6.87 7.28 11.20
C ASP A 66 7.61 7.66 9.91
N ARG A 67 6.87 7.75 8.81
CA ARG A 67 7.40 8.31 7.56
C ARG A 67 7.83 9.74 7.85
N ASN A 68 8.84 10.22 7.13
CA ASN A 68 9.30 11.59 7.27
C ASN A 68 8.21 12.56 6.77
N ASN A 69 7.30 12.95 7.66
CA ASN A 69 6.20 13.87 7.40
C ASN A 69 6.50 15.21 8.09
N PRO A 70 6.49 16.34 7.37
CA PRO A 70 6.71 17.65 7.97
C PRO A 70 5.59 18.01 8.97
N ALA A 71 5.98 18.10 10.25
CA ALA A 71 5.39 18.85 11.37
C ALA A 71 3.91 18.62 11.78
N THR A 72 3.02 18.14 10.92
CA THR A 72 1.62 17.84 11.26
C THR A 72 1.44 16.33 11.36
N ARG A 73 0.96 15.82 12.49
CA ARG A 73 0.56 14.39 12.67
C ARG A 73 -0.70 14.02 11.87
N GLN A 74 -0.95 14.70 10.76
CA GLN A 74 -2.11 14.50 9.89
C GLN A 74 -1.63 13.89 8.58
N VAL A 75 -2.39 12.88 8.11
CA VAL A 75 -2.15 12.24 6.83
C VAL A 75 -2.67 13.14 5.72
N ASP A 76 -1.78 13.58 4.84
CA ASP A 76 -2.11 14.30 3.61
C ASP A 76 -2.18 13.30 2.46
N TYR A 77 -3.39 13.07 1.92
CA TYR A 77 -3.63 12.08 0.88
C TYR A 77 -2.96 12.42 -0.46
N ASP A 78 -2.73 13.70 -0.77
CA ASP A 78 -2.02 14.10 -1.98
C ASP A 78 -0.53 13.77 -1.85
N LEU A 79 0.05 13.95 -0.67
CA LEU A 79 1.42 13.50 -0.38
C LEU A 79 1.53 11.97 -0.42
N VAL A 80 0.55 11.24 0.11
CA VAL A 80 0.49 9.77 0.01
C VAL A 80 0.46 9.34 -1.45
N ARG A 81 -0.39 9.97 -2.27
CA ARG A 81 -0.51 9.67 -3.71
C ARG A 81 0.78 9.98 -4.46
N MET A 82 1.41 11.12 -4.19
CA MET A 82 2.69 11.48 -4.77
C MET A 82 3.77 10.47 -4.39
N ALA A 83 3.89 10.12 -3.12
CA ALA A 83 4.84 9.13 -2.63
C ALA A 83 4.62 7.75 -3.25
N THR A 84 3.37 7.31 -3.35
CA THR A 84 2.99 6.03 -4.00
C THR A 84 3.40 6.00 -5.47
N ASN A 85 3.24 7.12 -6.19
CA ASN A 85 3.50 7.19 -7.63
C ASN A 85 4.96 7.49 -8.00
N THR A 86 5.80 7.89 -7.04
CA THR A 86 7.19 8.32 -7.30
C THR A 86 8.20 7.42 -6.60
N CYS A 87 8.08 7.29 -5.27
CA CYS A 87 9.03 6.59 -4.41
C CYS A 87 8.34 5.63 -3.44
N PRO A 88 7.50 4.70 -3.93
CA PRO A 88 6.69 3.85 -3.07
C PRO A 88 7.52 2.95 -2.14
N LYS A 89 8.71 2.51 -2.55
CA LYS A 89 9.57 1.68 -1.70
C LYS A 89 10.18 2.51 -0.57
N THR A 90 10.77 3.66 -0.91
CA THR A 90 11.35 4.57 0.08
C THR A 90 10.31 5.04 1.10
N CYS A 91 9.10 5.34 0.62
CA CYS A 91 8.03 5.84 1.47
C CYS A 91 7.16 4.74 2.08
N GLY A 92 7.40 3.44 1.84
CA GLY A 92 6.61 2.39 2.48
C GLY A 92 5.19 2.24 1.96
N TYR A 93 4.95 2.60 0.71
CA TYR A 93 3.64 2.58 0.05
C TYR A 93 3.56 1.52 -1.07
N CYS A 94 4.48 0.56 -1.13
CA CYS A 94 4.41 -0.48 -2.15
C CYS A 94 3.06 -1.20 -2.17
N CYS A 95 2.42 -1.46 -1.02
CA CYS A 95 1.10 -2.10 -0.98
C CYS A 95 -0.04 -1.28 -1.61
N LYS A 96 0.18 0.00 -1.88
CA LYS A 96 -0.77 0.91 -2.56
C LYS A 96 -0.50 1.02 -4.06
N THR A 97 0.64 0.55 -4.54
CA THR A 97 0.95 0.59 -5.98
C THR A 97 0.00 -0.32 -6.76
N PRO A 98 -0.35 0.01 -8.01
CA PRO A 98 -1.26 -0.79 -8.84
C PRO A 98 -0.86 -2.27 -8.95
N GLU A 99 0.45 -2.55 -8.90
CA GLU A 99 1.01 -3.89 -8.97
C GLU A 99 0.69 -4.73 -7.72
N PHE A 100 0.49 -4.11 -6.57
CA PHE A 100 0.35 -4.75 -5.26
C PHE A 100 -0.95 -4.37 -4.51
N SER A 101 -1.93 -3.71 -5.15
CA SER A 101 -3.12 -3.18 -4.47
C SER A 101 -4.37 -4.09 -4.49
N CYS A 102 -4.37 -5.15 -5.30
CA CYS A 102 -5.47 -6.13 -5.37
C CYS A 102 -5.49 -7.11 -4.17
N GLU A 103 -6.47 -8.00 -4.10
CA GLU A 103 -6.49 -9.09 -3.10
C GLU A 103 -6.01 -10.41 -3.73
N ASN A 104 -5.43 -11.31 -2.93
CA ASN A 104 -5.22 -12.69 -3.36
C ASN A 104 -6.57 -13.42 -3.48
N LYS A 105 -6.62 -14.51 -4.24
CA LYS A 105 -7.80 -15.39 -4.28
C LYS A 105 -8.10 -15.92 -2.87
N ALA A 106 -9.37 -15.94 -2.47
CA ALA A 106 -9.77 -16.38 -1.14
C ALA A 106 -9.40 -17.85 -0.86
N ASN A 107 -9.48 -18.71 -1.89
CA ASN A 107 -9.08 -20.12 -1.85
C ASN A 107 -8.06 -20.37 -2.97
N PRO A 108 -6.79 -20.01 -2.78
CA PRO A 108 -5.74 -20.20 -3.77
C PRO A 108 -5.31 -21.68 -3.81
N ARG A 109 -4.80 -22.16 -4.94
CA ARG A 109 -4.24 -23.53 -5.06
C ARG A 109 -2.93 -23.66 -4.30
N ILE A 110 -2.24 -22.55 -4.06
CA ILE A 110 -0.99 -22.47 -3.31
C ILE A 110 -1.12 -21.50 -2.14
N ASN A 111 -0.35 -21.71 -1.09
CA ASN A 111 -0.33 -20.79 0.05
C ASN A 111 0.44 -19.51 -0.31
N CYS A 112 -0.28 -18.41 -0.53
CA CYS A 112 0.32 -17.12 -0.92
C CYS A 112 1.33 -16.57 0.10
N SER A 113 1.23 -16.96 1.38
CA SER A 113 2.18 -16.55 2.43
C SER A 113 3.53 -17.27 2.35
N LEU A 114 3.61 -18.38 1.59
CA LEU A 114 4.84 -19.15 1.39
C LEU A 114 5.49 -18.88 0.04
N VAL A 115 4.89 -18.02 -0.79
CA VAL A 115 5.42 -17.69 -2.12
C VAL A 115 6.70 -16.87 -1.98
N THR A 116 7.79 -17.36 -2.56
CA THR A 116 9.08 -16.66 -2.53
C THR A 116 9.22 -15.65 -3.67
N ASN A 117 10.18 -14.72 -3.55
CA ASN A 117 10.48 -13.76 -4.60
C ASN A 117 10.98 -14.44 -5.89
N GLU A 118 11.70 -15.56 -5.78
CA GLU A 118 12.14 -16.37 -6.92
C GLU A 118 10.95 -16.97 -7.67
N GLN A 119 9.93 -17.43 -6.95
CA GLN A 119 8.68 -17.89 -7.56
C GLN A 119 7.96 -16.75 -8.28
N CYS A 120 7.89 -15.56 -7.67
CA CYS A 120 7.29 -14.38 -8.32
C CYS A 120 8.00 -13.99 -9.63
N ARG A 121 9.31 -14.24 -9.75
CA ARG A 121 10.12 -13.96 -10.94
C ARG A 121 10.13 -15.09 -11.97
N SER A 122 9.61 -16.26 -11.62
CA SER A 122 9.61 -17.43 -12.50
C SER A 122 8.47 -17.37 -13.51
N GLU A 123 8.82 -17.46 -14.81
CA GLU A 123 7.82 -17.55 -15.88
C GLU A 123 6.91 -18.77 -15.76
N LEU A 124 7.42 -19.87 -15.19
CA LEU A 124 6.66 -21.11 -14.97
C LEU A 124 5.55 -20.93 -13.93
N TRP A 125 5.83 -20.16 -12.87
CA TRP A 125 4.86 -19.90 -11.80
C TRP A 125 3.88 -18.77 -12.14
N ARG A 126 4.26 -17.89 -13.07
CA ARG A 126 3.52 -16.67 -13.39
C ARG A 126 2.03 -16.89 -13.69
N PRO A 127 1.59 -17.89 -14.48
CA PRO A 127 0.16 -18.11 -14.74
C PRO A 127 -0.63 -18.45 -13.47
N ILE A 128 -0.06 -19.27 -12.59
CA ILE A 128 -0.70 -19.67 -11.32
C ILE A 128 -0.73 -18.48 -10.37
N LEU A 129 0.37 -17.73 -10.28
CA LEU A 129 0.49 -16.59 -9.37
C LEU A 129 -0.40 -15.42 -9.77
N ILE A 130 -0.62 -15.16 -11.06
CA ILE A 130 -1.56 -14.14 -11.52
C ILE A 130 -3.00 -14.44 -11.05
N GLU A 131 -3.40 -15.71 -11.04
CA GLU A 131 -4.77 -16.10 -10.67
C GLU A 131 -4.95 -16.23 -9.15
N ASP A 132 -3.96 -16.80 -8.47
CA ASP A 132 -4.11 -17.20 -7.07
C ASP A 132 -3.53 -16.18 -6.10
N CYS A 133 -2.33 -15.69 -6.40
CA CYS A 133 -1.54 -14.87 -5.50
C CYS A 133 -0.98 -13.59 -6.16
N PRO A 134 -1.79 -12.83 -6.93
CA PRO A 134 -1.25 -11.73 -7.72
C PRO A 134 -0.64 -10.63 -6.84
N ASN A 135 -1.22 -10.48 -5.66
CA ASN A 135 -0.95 -9.39 -4.76
C ASN A 135 0.39 -9.51 -4.02
N VAL A 136 0.86 -10.73 -3.70
CA VAL A 136 2.19 -10.92 -3.07
C VAL A 136 3.35 -10.77 -4.05
N CYS A 137 3.07 -10.92 -5.35
CA CYS A 137 4.07 -10.91 -6.42
C CYS A 137 4.08 -9.63 -7.27
N GLY A 138 3.25 -8.64 -6.98
CA GLY A 138 3.21 -7.43 -7.80
C GLY A 138 2.54 -7.66 -9.18
N LEU A 139 1.62 -8.62 -9.27
CA LEU A 139 0.98 -9.07 -10.52
C LEU A 139 -0.47 -8.62 -10.63
N CYS A 140 -0.93 -7.72 -9.77
CA CYS A 140 -2.32 -7.24 -9.79
C CYS A 140 -2.73 -6.66 -11.15
N THR A 141 -1.82 -5.93 -11.81
CA THR A 141 -2.07 -5.35 -13.15
C THR A 141 -2.10 -6.39 -14.28
N ALA A 142 -1.53 -7.57 -14.05
CA ALA A 142 -1.53 -8.70 -14.99
C ALA A 142 -2.76 -9.60 -14.79
N SER A 143 -3.38 -9.56 -13.61
CA SER A 143 -4.68 -10.18 -13.39
C SER A 143 -5.70 -9.42 -14.22
N GLY A 144 -6.58 -10.11 -14.94
CA GLY A 144 -7.57 -9.46 -15.81
C GLY A 144 -8.64 -8.63 -15.07
N CYS A 145 -8.45 -8.35 -13.78
CA CYS A 145 -9.30 -7.55 -12.91
C CYS A 145 -8.62 -6.20 -12.65
N ASN A 146 -8.57 -5.35 -13.68
CA ASN A 146 -8.07 -3.99 -13.55
C ASN A 146 -9.26 -3.04 -13.46
N ASP A 147 -9.23 -2.15 -12.47
CA ASP A 147 -10.16 -1.03 -12.41
C ASP A 147 -9.97 -0.17 -13.67
N ILE A 148 -11.05 0.01 -14.45
CA ILE A 148 -11.05 0.88 -15.63
C ILE A 148 -11.07 2.35 -15.18
N ALA A 149 -11.68 2.62 -14.03
CA ALA A 149 -11.72 3.97 -13.47
C ALA A 149 -10.37 4.29 -12.80
N PRO A 150 -9.72 5.41 -13.16
CA PRO A 150 -8.51 5.88 -12.49
C PRO A 150 -8.74 6.01 -10.98
N ASP A 151 -7.77 5.57 -10.19
CA ASP A 151 -7.77 5.70 -8.73
C ASP A 151 -8.99 5.07 -8.01
N CYS A 152 -9.71 4.13 -8.64
CA CYS A 152 -10.86 3.44 -8.03
C CYS A 152 -10.53 2.81 -6.66
N HIS A 153 -9.37 2.17 -6.56
CA HIS A 153 -8.84 1.57 -5.33
C HIS A 153 -8.65 2.56 -4.16
N ALA A 154 -8.61 3.88 -4.43
CA ALA A 154 -8.41 4.90 -3.41
C ALA A 154 -9.63 5.05 -2.47
N ASP A 155 -10.85 4.77 -2.97
CA ASP A 155 -12.07 4.79 -2.15
C ASP A 155 -13.03 3.65 -2.51
N ARG A 156 -12.89 2.52 -1.80
CA ARG A 156 -13.79 1.36 -1.90
C ARG A 156 -15.26 1.69 -1.54
N ASN A 157 -15.54 2.79 -0.83
CA ASN A 157 -16.90 3.16 -0.48
C ASN A 157 -17.68 3.73 -1.68
N ILE A 158 -17.00 4.13 -2.76
CA ILE A 158 -17.66 4.53 -4.02
C ILE A 158 -18.66 3.46 -4.48
N CYS A 159 -18.35 2.18 -4.29
CA CYS A 159 -19.24 1.07 -4.63
C CYS A 159 -20.55 1.04 -3.83
N ASN A 160 -20.58 1.62 -2.63
CA ASN A 160 -21.72 1.54 -1.70
C ASN A 160 -22.48 2.87 -1.56
N ARG A 161 -21.93 3.94 -2.11
CA ARG A 161 -22.51 5.28 -2.07
C ARG A 161 -23.68 5.41 -3.04
N ALA A 162 -24.86 5.79 -2.52
CA ALA A 162 -26.08 5.90 -3.32
C ALA A 162 -25.95 6.89 -4.49
N ASP A 163 -25.19 7.97 -4.29
CA ASP A 163 -24.92 9.00 -5.29
C ASP A 163 -23.90 8.58 -6.37
N MET A 164 -23.09 7.55 -6.09
CA MET A 164 -22.12 6.99 -7.04
C MET A 164 -22.67 5.78 -7.81
N ARG A 165 -23.91 5.35 -7.56
CA ARG A 165 -24.52 4.19 -8.22
C ARG A 165 -24.49 4.28 -9.75
N ALA A 166 -24.81 5.44 -10.32
CA ALA A 166 -24.79 5.63 -11.77
C ALA A 166 -23.38 5.49 -12.37
N PHE A 167 -22.36 6.01 -11.67
CA PHE A 167 -20.96 5.83 -12.04
C PHE A 167 -20.58 4.35 -11.98
N VAL A 168 -20.86 3.68 -10.86
CA VAL A 168 -20.58 2.25 -10.66
C VAL A 168 -21.29 1.40 -11.72
N GLU A 169 -22.54 1.67 -12.07
CA GLU A 169 -23.29 0.94 -13.09
C GLU A 169 -22.65 1.03 -14.48
N VAL A 170 -22.16 2.20 -14.88
CA VAL A 170 -21.46 2.37 -16.18
C VAL A 170 -20.19 1.50 -16.24
N TYR A 171 -19.40 1.48 -15.16
CA TYR A 171 -18.15 0.72 -15.13
C TYR A 171 -18.37 -0.78 -14.86
N MET A 172 -19.37 -1.17 -14.06
CA MET A 172 -19.73 -2.59 -13.83
C MET A 172 -20.34 -3.23 -15.09
N ASN A 173 -21.15 -2.50 -15.86
CA ASN A 173 -21.71 -3.01 -17.12
C ASN A 173 -20.64 -3.23 -18.21
N SER A 174 -19.48 -2.58 -18.11
CA SER A 174 -18.36 -2.84 -19.01
C SER A 174 -17.67 -4.20 -18.75
N LEU A 175 -17.78 -4.75 -17.53
CA LEU A 175 -17.35 -6.13 -17.22
C LEU A 175 -18.25 -7.17 -17.89
N GLN A 176 -19.55 -6.86 -18.07
CA GLN A 176 -20.48 -7.71 -18.82
C GLN A 176 -20.03 -7.89 -20.28
N TYR A 177 -19.46 -6.84 -20.89
CA TYR A 177 -18.94 -6.88 -22.27
C TYR A 177 -17.62 -7.66 -22.39
N PHE A 178 -16.71 -7.60 -21.41
CA PHE A 178 -15.46 -8.39 -21.46
C PHE A 178 -15.68 -9.88 -21.19
N VAL A 179 -16.58 -10.24 -20.27
CA VAL A 179 -16.94 -11.65 -20.00
C VAL A 179 -17.69 -12.28 -21.18
N THR A 180 -18.54 -11.51 -21.87
CA THR A 180 -19.22 -12.00 -23.08
C THR A 180 -18.32 -12.07 -24.32
N SER A 181 -17.30 -11.21 -24.42
CA SER A 181 -16.33 -11.24 -25.54
C SER A 181 -15.38 -12.43 -25.48
N ARG A 182 -14.93 -12.87 -24.29
CA ARG A 182 -14.12 -14.10 -24.15
C ARG A 182 -14.92 -15.39 -24.37
N LYS A 183 -16.24 -15.37 -24.13
CA LYS A 183 -17.11 -16.52 -24.45
C LYS A 183 -17.46 -16.66 -25.93
N LYS A 184 -17.18 -15.66 -26.77
CA LYS A 184 -17.38 -15.73 -28.23
C LYS A 184 -16.12 -16.06 -29.02
N ALA A 185 -14.97 -16.19 -28.35
CA ALA A 185 -13.67 -16.48 -28.97
C ALA A 185 -13.12 -17.88 -28.61
N LEU A 186 -14.00 -18.78 -28.15
CA LEU A 186 -13.74 -20.21 -27.93
C LEU A 186 -14.88 -21.02 -28.55
#